data_AF-A0A502ES77-F1
#
_entry.id   AF-A0A502ES77-F1
#
_cell.length_a   1.000
_cell.length_b   1.000
_cell.length_c   1.000
_cell.angle_alpha   90.00
_cell.angle_beta   90.00
_cell.angle_gamma   90.00
#
_symmetry.space_group_name_H-M   'P 1'
#
loop_
_entity.id
_entity.type
_entity.pdbx_description
1 polymer ?
#
loop_
_entity_poly.entity_id
_entity_poly.type
_entity_poly.pdbx_seq_one_letter_code
_entity_poly.pdbx_strand_id
1 'polypeptide(L)'
;MKNYKTVKSFDDLIETEHGKLGTESRNQYEEKSQMFIISEMLKEARKNANLTQEQLADKTGTKKSYISKLENGKGNVQLSTLIRIFEIGLNRRVGFTFL
;
A
#
# COMPACT_ATOMS: atom_id res chain seq x y z
N MET A 1 -12.16 -25.72 11.57
CA MET A 1 -12.03 -25.42 10.13
C MET A 1 -13.15 -24.49 9.73
N LYS A 2 -12.86 -23.42 9.00
CA LYS A 2 -13.90 -22.51 8.46
C LYS A 2 -14.71 -23.25 7.39
N ASN A 3 -16.00 -22.93 7.28
CA ASN A 3 -16.90 -23.59 6.32
C ASN A 3 -17.00 -22.75 5.04
N TYR A 4 -16.45 -23.27 3.94
CA TYR A 4 -16.42 -22.58 2.65
C TYR A 4 -17.59 -22.94 1.72
N LYS A 5 -18.51 -23.82 2.15
CA LYS A 5 -19.60 -24.29 1.28
C LYS A 5 -20.55 -23.19 0.81
N THR A 6 -20.56 -22.03 1.49
CA THR A 6 -21.43 -20.89 1.20
C THR A 6 -20.72 -19.71 0.52
N VAL A 7 -19.41 -19.79 0.28
CA VAL A 7 -18.62 -18.73 -0.35
C VAL A 7 -18.92 -18.68 -1.84
N LYS A 8 -19.49 -17.57 -2.33
CA LYS A 8 -19.85 -17.38 -3.75
C LYS A 8 -19.12 -16.20 -4.40
N SER A 9 -18.58 -15.29 -3.60
CA SER A 9 -17.85 -14.11 -4.03
C SER A 9 -16.54 -13.94 -3.26
N PHE A 10 -15.67 -13.05 -3.74
CA PHE A 10 -14.45 -12.68 -3.02
C PHE A 10 -14.78 -12.01 -1.68
N ASP A 11 -15.84 -11.20 -1.63
CA ASP A 11 -16.30 -10.58 -0.38
C ASP A 11 -16.77 -11.63 0.63
N ASP A 12 -17.49 -12.66 0.20
CA ASP A 12 -17.89 -13.78 1.07
C ASP A 12 -16.67 -14.54 1.62
N LEU A 13 -15.64 -14.71 0.79
CA LEU A 13 -14.40 -15.35 1.19
C LEU A 13 -13.71 -14.52 2.26
N ILE A 14 -13.58 -13.20 2.03
CA ILE A 14 -12.94 -12.32 2.98
C ILE A 14 -13.73 -12.24 4.29
N GLU A 15 -15.07 -12.17 4.23
CA GLU A 15 -15.89 -12.19 5.44
C GLU A 15 -15.74 -13.51 6.21
N THR A 16 -15.69 -14.65 5.50
CA THR A 16 -15.44 -15.96 6.10
C THR A 16 -14.06 -16.01 6.76
N GLU A 17 -13.05 -15.40 6.14
CA GLU A 17 -11.66 -15.45 6.61
C GLU A 17 -11.33 -14.42 7.69
N HIS A 18 -11.87 -13.22 7.59
CA HIS A 18 -11.46 -12.05 8.36
C HIS A 18 -12.61 -11.39 9.11
N GLY A 19 -13.82 -11.94 9.02
CA GLY A 19 -15.01 -11.42 9.67
C GLY A 19 -15.65 -10.26 8.91
N LYS A 20 -16.74 -9.74 9.48
CA LYS A 20 -17.50 -8.61 8.92
C LYS A 20 -16.72 -7.30 9.00
N LEU A 21 -17.11 -6.33 8.17
CA LEU A 21 -16.64 -4.94 8.27
C LEU A 21 -16.80 -4.40 9.70
N GLY A 22 -15.78 -3.67 10.17
CA GLY A 22 -15.74 -3.12 11.52
C GLY A 22 -15.20 -4.06 12.59
N THR A 23 -15.04 -5.36 12.31
CA THR A 23 -14.35 -6.28 13.24
C THR A 23 -12.84 -6.02 13.25
N GLU A 24 -12.18 -6.29 14.37
CA GLU A 24 -10.73 -6.07 14.49
C GLU A 24 -9.94 -6.86 13.44
N SER A 25 -10.29 -8.14 13.22
CA SER A 25 -9.64 -8.97 12.21
C SER A 25 -9.81 -8.42 10.79
N ARG A 26 -11.01 -7.91 10.47
CA ARG A 26 -11.28 -7.29 9.17
C ARG A 26 -10.53 -5.99 8.99
N ASN A 27 -10.47 -5.15 10.02
CA ASN A 27 -9.74 -3.87 9.98
C ASN A 27 -8.23 -4.11 9.77
N GLN A 28 -7.64 -5.10 10.45
CA GLN A 28 -6.23 -5.47 10.25
C GLN A 28 -5.95 -6.02 8.84
N TYR A 29 -6.91 -6.77 8.26
CA TYR A 29 -6.80 -7.25 6.88
C TYR A 29 -6.86 -6.09 5.88
N GLU A 30 -7.79 -5.15 6.07
CA GLU A 30 -7.94 -3.97 5.21
C GLU A 30 -6.71 -3.08 5.28
N GLU A 31 -6.18 -2.81 6.48
CA GLU A 31 -4.95 -2.03 6.66
C GLU A 31 -3.76 -2.65 5.90
N LYS A 32 -3.57 -3.96 6.02
CA LYS A 32 -2.50 -4.68 5.30
C LYS A 32 -2.70 -4.65 3.79
N SER A 33 -3.95 -4.82 3.34
CA SER A 33 -4.30 -4.76 1.92
C SER A 33 -4.04 -3.38 1.33
N GLN A 34 -4.43 -2.32 2.04
CA GLN A 34 -4.17 -0.94 1.64
C GLN A 34 -2.67 -0.64 1.58
N MET A 35 -1.90 -1.08 2.59
CA MET A 35 -0.44 -0.93 2.57
C MET A 35 0.19 -1.65 1.38
N PHE A 36 -0.24 -2.88 1.07
CA PHE A 36 0.24 -3.61 -0.11
C PHE A 36 -0.05 -2.85 -1.42
N ILE A 37 -1.26 -2.32 -1.58
CA ILE A 37 -1.66 -1.54 -2.75
C ILE A 37 -0.76 -0.31 -2.90
N ILE A 38 -0.55 0.47 -1.83
CA ILE A 38 0.31 1.65 -1.83
C ILE A 38 1.75 1.29 -2.21
N SER A 39 2.28 0.19 -1.66
CA SER A 39 3.63 -0.30 -1.95
C SER A 39 3.84 -0.65 -3.43
N GLU A 40 2.90 -1.36 -4.04
CA GLU A 40 2.98 -1.71 -5.47
C GLU A 40 2.75 -0.48 -6.35
N MET A 41 1.82 0.42 -6.01
CA MET A 41 1.62 1.68 -6.71
C MET A 41 2.91 2.54 -6.73
N LEU A 42 3.61 2.62 -5.60
CA LEU A 42 4.88 3.34 -5.51
C LEU A 42 5.94 2.72 -6.43
N LYS A 43 6.09 1.41 -6.35
CA LYS A 43 7.08 0.64 -7.14
C LYS A 43 6.81 0.74 -8.64
N GLU A 44 5.54 0.67 -9.04
CA GLU A 44 5.14 0.84 -10.43
C GLU A 44 5.39 2.27 -10.91
N ALA A 45 4.97 3.27 -10.14
CA ALA A 45 5.18 4.67 -10.48
C ALA A 45 6.67 5.01 -10.60
N ARG A 46 7.53 4.46 -9.74
CA ARG A 46 8.99 4.58 -9.85
C ARG A 46 9.52 3.98 -11.14
N LYS A 47 9.10 2.75 -11.47
CA LYS A 47 9.52 2.07 -12.71
C LYS A 47 9.08 2.85 -13.94
N ASN A 48 7.84 3.37 -13.95
CA ASN A 48 7.31 4.20 -15.03
C ASN A 48 8.08 5.52 -15.19
N ALA A 49 8.65 6.05 -14.10
CA ALA A 49 9.55 7.20 -14.12
C ALA A 49 11.00 6.85 -14.51
N ASN A 50 11.31 5.58 -14.80
CA ASN A 50 12.65 5.06 -15.09
C ASN A 50 13.70 5.39 -14.01
N LEU A 51 13.27 5.41 -12.74
CA LEU A 51 14.16 5.68 -11.61
C LEU A 51 14.57 4.39 -10.89
N THR A 52 15.81 4.32 -10.44
CA THR A 52 16.23 3.35 -9.43
C THR A 52 15.71 3.75 -8.05
N GLN A 53 15.72 2.81 -7.09
CA GLN A 53 15.35 3.11 -5.70
C GLN A 53 16.26 4.17 -5.07
N GLU A 54 17.55 4.20 -5.45
CA GLU A 54 18.52 5.19 -4.98
C GLU A 54 18.15 6.58 -5.50
N GLN A 55 17.93 6.71 -6.82
CA GLN A 55 17.59 8.00 -7.43
C GLN A 55 16.27 8.58 -6.88
N LEU A 56 15.28 7.73 -6.60
CA LEU A 56 14.05 8.19 -5.96
C LEU A 56 14.31 8.63 -4.52
N ALA A 57 15.17 7.91 -3.79
CA ALA A 57 15.55 8.28 -2.43
C ALA A 57 16.25 9.65 -2.41
N ASP A 58 17.20 9.87 -3.31
CA ASP A 58 17.93 11.14 -3.46
C ASP A 58 16.97 12.30 -3.75
N LYS A 59 16.06 12.13 -4.72
CA LYS A 59 15.05 13.15 -5.08
C LYS A 59 14.13 13.53 -3.92
N THR A 60 13.90 12.62 -2.99
CA THR A 60 12.89 12.77 -1.92
C THR A 60 13.51 13.05 -0.55
N GLY A 61 14.84 13.11 -0.47
CA GLY A 61 15.59 13.26 0.78
C GLY A 61 15.37 12.09 1.73
N THR A 62 15.25 10.87 1.20
CA THR A 62 15.08 9.63 1.97
C THR A 62 16.26 8.68 1.77
N LYS A 63 16.25 7.52 2.44
CA LYS A 63 17.28 6.48 2.26
C LYS A 63 16.78 5.44 1.26
N LYS A 64 17.65 4.90 0.40
CA LYS A 64 17.31 3.76 -0.48
C LYS A 64 16.67 2.59 0.27
N SER A 65 17.21 2.25 1.44
CA SER A 65 16.66 1.19 2.30
C SER A 65 15.24 1.49 2.78
N TYR A 66 14.87 2.77 2.91
CA TYR A 66 13.52 3.18 3.23
C TYR A 66 12.58 2.99 2.04
N ILE A 67 12.95 3.48 0.85
CA ILE A 67 12.19 3.23 -0.40
C ILE A 67 12.01 1.72 -0.63
N SER A 68 13.07 0.94 -0.45
CA SER A 68 13.02 -0.52 -0.59
C SER A 68 12.03 -1.16 0.40
N LYS A 69 12.02 -0.74 1.67
CA LYS A 69 11.05 -1.23 2.66
C LYS A 69 9.62 -0.89 2.24
N LEU A 70 9.38 0.35 1.82
CA LEU A 70 8.06 0.79 1.36
C LEU A 70 7.58 -0.02 0.15
N GLU A 71 8.41 -0.23 -0.87
CA GLU A 71 8.05 -1.01 -2.06
C GLU A 71 7.82 -2.51 -1.79
N ASN A 72 8.22 -3.01 -0.62
CA ASN A 72 8.03 -4.40 -0.22
C ASN A 72 6.92 -4.55 0.85
N GLY A 73 6.10 -3.53 1.10
CA GLY A 73 5.04 -3.58 2.10
C GLY A 73 5.54 -3.67 3.53
N LYS A 74 6.79 -3.23 3.79
CA LYS A 74 7.43 -3.34 5.11
C LYS A 74 7.51 -1.98 5.78
N GLY A 75 7.02 -1.93 7.01
CA GLY A 75 7.12 -0.76 7.89
C GLY A 75 6.07 0.31 7.60
N ASN A 76 6.12 1.38 8.39
CA ASN A 76 5.14 2.45 8.33
C ASN A 76 5.69 3.66 7.55
N VAL A 77 4.81 4.34 6.83
CA VAL A 77 5.10 5.59 6.14
C VAL A 77 4.26 6.71 6.73
N GLN A 78 4.90 7.84 7.03
CA GLN A 78 4.15 9.05 7.35
C GLN A 78 3.49 9.57 6.08
N LEU A 79 2.24 10.01 6.20
CA LEU A 79 1.48 10.54 5.06
C LEU A 79 2.23 11.65 4.32
N SER A 80 2.85 12.57 5.06
CA SER A 80 3.67 13.66 4.51
C SER A 80 4.84 13.16 3.67
N THR A 81 5.50 12.07 4.09
CA THR A 81 6.59 11.43 3.34
C THR A 81 6.06 10.73 2.09
N LEU A 82 4.91 10.06 2.17
CA LEU A 82 4.28 9.44 1.02
C LEU A 82 3.93 10.49 -0.05
N ILE A 83 3.28 11.59 0.36
CA ILE A 83 2.95 12.71 -0.53
C ILE A 83 4.23 13.26 -1.18
N ARG A 84 5.29 13.51 -0.40
CA ARG A 84 6.58 13.98 -0.93
C ARG A 84 7.15 13.04 -2.00
N ILE A 85 7.09 11.73 -1.75
CA ILE A 85 7.62 10.74 -2.70
C ILE A 85 6.86 10.79 -4.02
N PHE A 86 5.53 10.85 -3.98
CA PHE A 86 4.72 10.92 -5.20
C PHE A 86 4.82 12.27 -5.91
N GLU A 87 4.69 13.39 -5.20
CA GLU A 87 4.64 14.72 -5.81
C GLU A 87 6.01 15.22 -6.24
N ILE A 88 7.03 15.11 -5.40
CA ILE A 88 8.38 15.61 -5.70
C ILE A 88 9.21 14.54 -6.41
N GLY A 89 9.15 13.30 -5.92
CA GLY A 89 9.97 12.20 -6.44
C GLY A 89 9.49 11.69 -7.81
N LEU A 90 8.17 11.63 -8.01
CA LEU A 90 7.55 10.97 -9.16
C LEU A 90 6.68 11.90 -10.02
N ASN A 91 6.56 13.18 -9.64
CA ASN A 91 5.73 14.17 -10.34
C ASN A 91 4.27 13.72 -10.54
N ARG A 92 3.68 13.11 -9.50
CA ARG A 92 2.29 12.64 -9.47
C ARG A 92 1.53 13.34 -8.35
N ARG A 93 0.31 13.80 -8.63
CA ARG A 93 -0.58 14.36 -7.60
C ARG A 93 -1.16 13.25 -6.74
N VAL A 94 -1.22 13.50 -5.43
CA VAL A 94 -1.93 12.63 -4.48
C VAL A 94 -3.32 13.20 -4.22
N GLY A 95 -4.34 12.36 -4.34
CA GLY A 95 -5.72 12.68 -4.00
C GLY A 95 -6.27 11.67 -2.99
N PHE A 96 -7.11 12.13 -2.08
CA PHE A 96 -7.78 11.29 -1.10
C PHE A 96 -9.28 11.26 -1.37
N THR A 97 -9.83 10.06 -1.44
CA THR A 97 -11.27 9.82 -1.47
C THR A 97 -11.62 8.95 -0.29
N PHE A 98 -12.55 9.42 0.53
CA PHE A 98 -13.14 8.64 1.61
C PHE A 98 -14.41 7.99 1.05
N LEU A 99 -14.50 6.67 1.16
CA LEU A 99 -15.61 5.85 0.68
C LEU A 99 -16.55 5.51 1.85
#